data_AF-A0A843HIP5-F1
#
_entry.id   AF-A0A843HIP5-F1
#
_cell.length_a   1.000
_cell.length_b   1.000
_cell.length_c   1.000
_cell.angle_alpha   90.00
_cell.angle_beta   90.00
_cell.angle_gamma   90.00
#
_symmetry.space_group_name_H-M   'P 1'
#
loop_
_entity.id
_entity.type
_entity.pdbx_description
1 polymer ?
#
loop_
_entity_poly.entity_id
_entity_poly.type
_entity_poly.pdbx_seq_one_letter_code
_entity_poly.pdbx_strand_id
1 'polypeptide(L)'
;ENDIRVGKGNADGISISVELESMGRSTSARAYFVKNKFLPTYDSTVDIEYKSPIYTSELPLAKIVGAIEYMNDSTNYQFSVNNENCGIHTHYGFIDNHYDFRNLYTHYEFLFKPLNDMIKNMSAEKREEIFGRDFEHYNRSLDFSYPDRHENWINIQHRYTLEIRMPRFVSAVQYMRFLKTFKKIFKALNTFYISRGRNEQASIKAGLKMAKIFESEYLTERVENTIATVDNTNTENIAINVSSTPIPATINYDLTNSLPYGIITSDRTPLTWAEMLELDEVAI
;
A
#
# COMPACT_ATOMS: atom_id res chain seq x y z
N GLU A 1 -13.08 2.26 14.47
CA GLU A 1 -12.91 2.05 13.02
C GLU A 1 -14.11 2.65 12.28
N ASN A 2 -13.96 2.89 10.98
CA ASN A 2 -15.08 3.30 10.13
C ASN A 2 -15.73 2.05 9.54
N ASP A 3 -16.89 1.65 10.06
CA ASP A 3 -17.53 0.38 9.70
C ASP A 3 -18.24 0.38 8.34
N ILE A 4 -18.20 1.50 7.61
CA ILE A 4 -18.80 1.62 6.28
C ILE A 4 -18.05 0.72 5.30
N ARG A 5 -18.75 -0.20 4.62
CA ARG A 5 -18.16 -1.09 3.61
C ARG A 5 -18.40 -0.56 2.20
N VAL A 6 -17.37 -0.56 1.36
CA VAL A 6 -17.41 -0.04 -0.01
C VAL A 6 -16.85 -1.07 -1.00
N GLY A 7 -17.55 -1.26 -2.11
CA GLY A 7 -17.20 -2.18 -3.19
C GLY A 7 -18.09 -3.42 -3.25
N LYS A 8 -18.03 -4.13 -4.38
CA LYS A 8 -18.65 -5.45 -4.50
C LYS A 8 -17.76 -6.46 -3.77
N GLY A 9 -18.37 -7.37 -3.01
CA GLY A 9 -17.66 -8.45 -2.32
C GLY A 9 -16.69 -9.17 -3.27
N ASN A 10 -15.49 -9.41 -2.77
CA ASN A 10 -14.40 -10.00 -3.51
C ASN A 10 -14.24 -11.47 -3.09
N ALA A 11 -14.01 -12.35 -4.06
CA ALA A 11 -13.90 -13.79 -3.84
C ALA A 11 -12.76 -14.20 -2.89
N ASP A 12 -11.73 -13.36 -2.67
CA ASP A 12 -10.66 -13.67 -1.71
C ASP A 12 -11.02 -13.36 -0.24
N GLY A 13 -12.16 -12.71 0.00
CA GLY A 13 -12.67 -12.43 1.35
C GLY A 13 -11.81 -11.44 2.16
N ILE A 14 -10.91 -10.68 1.53
CA ILE A 14 -10.03 -9.72 2.21
C ILE A 14 -10.60 -8.31 2.08
N SER A 15 -10.61 -7.60 3.20
CA SER A 15 -10.91 -6.17 3.25
C SER A 15 -9.67 -5.35 3.53
N ILE A 16 -9.67 -4.11 3.05
CA ILE A 16 -8.60 -3.13 3.20
C ILE A 16 -9.20 -1.82 3.70
N SER A 17 -8.62 -1.22 4.73
CA SER A 17 -8.85 0.19 5.07
C SER A 17 -7.52 0.89 5.28
N VAL A 18 -7.51 2.22 5.14
CA VAL A 18 -6.33 3.06 5.29
C VAL A 18 -6.60 4.18 6.27
N GLU A 19 -5.61 4.51 7.09
CA GLU A 19 -5.61 5.66 7.98
C GLU A 19 -4.59 6.65 7.45
N LEU A 20 -5.05 7.86 7.12
CA LEU A 20 -4.23 8.90 6.52
C LEU A 20 -3.98 9.99 7.56
N GLU A 21 -2.72 10.15 7.93
CA GLU A 21 -2.31 11.18 8.87
C GLU A 21 -1.89 12.47 8.14
N SER A 22 -2.33 13.62 8.65
CA SER A 22 -1.98 14.94 8.10
C SER A 22 -1.63 15.95 9.20
N MET A 23 -0.66 16.81 8.89
CA MET A 23 -0.18 17.93 9.71
C MET A 23 -0.76 19.29 9.24
N GLY A 24 -1.86 19.25 8.48
CA GLY A 24 -2.42 20.44 7.86
C GLY A 24 -3.94 20.44 7.86
N ARG A 25 -4.52 21.62 8.04
CA ARG A 25 -5.96 21.85 7.89
C ARG A 25 -6.25 22.42 6.50
N SER A 26 -6.54 21.55 5.53
CA SER A 26 -7.09 21.98 4.23
C SER A 26 -8.58 21.68 4.20
N THR A 27 -9.38 22.74 4.00
CA THR A 27 -10.83 22.64 3.86
C THR A 27 -11.19 21.78 2.65
N SER A 28 -10.48 21.93 1.53
CA SER A 28 -10.72 21.16 0.30
C SER A 28 -10.37 19.68 0.45
N ALA A 29 -9.24 19.37 1.10
CA ALA A 29 -8.88 17.99 1.43
C ALA A 29 -9.93 17.35 2.36
N ARG A 30 -10.32 18.07 3.41
CA ARG A 30 -11.37 17.63 4.34
C ARG A 30 -12.68 17.37 3.62
N ALA A 31 -13.13 18.28 2.75
CA ALA A 31 -14.35 18.12 1.96
C ALA A 31 -14.27 16.89 1.06
N TYR A 32 -13.13 16.66 0.41
CA TYR A 32 -12.88 15.48 -0.40
C TYR A 32 -13.02 14.17 0.40
N PHE A 33 -12.37 14.07 1.56
CA PHE A 33 -12.44 12.86 2.40
C PHE A 33 -13.83 12.60 2.96
N VAL A 34 -14.51 13.63 3.47
CA VAL A 34 -15.88 13.51 3.98
C VAL A 34 -16.83 13.05 2.87
N LYS A 35 -16.71 13.61 1.65
CA LYS A 35 -17.48 13.17 0.49
C LYS A 35 -17.23 11.69 0.15
N ASN A 36 -16.00 11.23 0.33
CA ASN A 36 -15.59 9.83 0.15
C ASN A 36 -15.77 8.96 1.41
N LYS A 37 -16.56 9.43 2.39
CA LYS A 37 -16.94 8.70 3.61
C LYS A 37 -15.80 8.35 4.56
N PHE A 38 -14.67 9.05 4.48
CA PHE A 38 -13.64 8.97 5.51
C PHE A 38 -14.16 9.63 6.79
N LEU A 39 -13.81 9.05 7.93
CA LEU A 39 -14.13 9.62 9.23
C LEU A 39 -12.88 10.36 9.75
N PRO A 40 -12.99 11.66 10.06
CA PRO A 40 -11.93 12.35 10.77
C PRO A 40 -11.84 11.81 12.20
N THR A 41 -10.64 11.50 12.62
CA THR A 41 -10.29 11.03 13.95
C THR A 41 -9.14 11.87 14.48
N TYR A 42 -8.98 11.82 15.80
CA TYR A 42 -7.89 12.50 16.50
C TYR A 42 -6.93 11.44 17.01
N ASP A 43 -5.65 11.59 16.66
CA ASP A 43 -4.54 10.93 17.31
C ASP A 43 -3.70 12.03 17.99
N SER A 44 -3.20 11.73 19.18
CA SER A 44 -2.24 12.55 19.92
C SER A 44 -0.98 12.95 19.15
N THR A 45 -0.67 12.27 18.04
CA THR A 45 0.55 12.46 17.26
C THR A 45 0.39 13.37 16.03
N VAL A 46 -0.84 13.67 15.60
CA VAL A 46 -1.13 14.44 14.36
C VAL A 46 -2.33 15.37 14.49
N ASP A 47 -2.44 16.36 13.60
CA ASP A 47 -3.55 17.32 13.65
C ASP A 47 -4.90 16.68 13.33
N ILE A 48 -4.93 15.86 12.28
CA ILE A 48 -6.11 15.10 11.84
C ILE A 48 -5.64 13.77 11.26
N GLU A 49 -6.28 12.69 11.70
CA GLU A 49 -6.22 11.39 11.06
C GLU A 49 -7.54 11.16 10.29
N TYR A 50 -7.49 10.59 9.09
CA TYR A 50 -8.69 10.20 8.34
C TYR A 50 -8.73 8.69 8.16
N LYS A 51 -9.72 8.04 8.77
CA LYS A 51 -9.96 6.58 8.62
C LYS A 51 -10.90 6.32 7.45
N SER A 52 -10.41 5.60 6.45
CA SER A 52 -11.21 5.24 5.28
C SER A 52 -12.34 4.27 5.62
N PRO A 53 -13.38 4.19 4.79
CA PRO A 53 -14.24 3.01 4.72
C PRO A 53 -13.44 1.71 4.57
N ILE A 54 -14.09 0.59 4.86
CA ILE A 54 -13.58 -0.76 4.63
C ILE A 54 -13.86 -1.15 3.18
N TYR A 55 -12.81 -1.25 2.38
CA TYR A 55 -12.90 -1.62 0.97
C TYR A 55 -12.75 -3.12 0.78
N THR A 56 -13.66 -3.73 0.01
CA THR A 56 -13.58 -5.16 -0.36
C THR A 56 -12.73 -5.38 -1.61
N SER A 57 -12.32 -4.32 -2.30
CA SER A 57 -11.45 -4.36 -3.47
C SER A 57 -10.53 -3.15 -3.53
N GLU A 58 -9.46 -3.26 -4.30
CA GLU A 58 -8.46 -2.19 -4.47
C GLU A 58 -8.94 -1.08 -5.42
N LEU A 59 -10.02 -1.30 -6.18
CA LEU A 59 -10.45 -0.36 -7.21
C LEU A 59 -10.91 1.00 -6.65
N PRO A 60 -11.74 1.07 -5.59
CA PRO A 60 -12.05 2.34 -4.96
C PRO A 60 -10.81 3.01 -4.34
N LEU A 61 -9.90 2.23 -3.77
CA LEU A 61 -8.63 2.73 -3.20
C LEU A 61 -7.75 3.38 -4.28
N ALA A 62 -7.69 2.81 -5.49
CA ALA A 62 -6.92 3.40 -6.59
C ALA A 62 -7.35 4.83 -6.93
N LYS A 63 -8.66 5.12 -6.87
CA LYS A 63 -9.18 6.48 -7.11
C LYS A 63 -8.78 7.45 -6.00
N ILE A 64 -8.84 7.00 -4.75
CA ILE A 64 -8.47 7.81 -3.59
C ILE A 64 -6.99 8.13 -3.61
N VAL A 65 -6.17 7.12 -3.86
CA VAL A 65 -4.72 7.21 -3.93
C VAL A 65 -4.29 8.15 -5.06
N GLY A 66 -4.89 8.05 -6.26
CA GLY A 66 -4.62 9.01 -7.34
C GLY A 66 -5.03 10.45 -7.01
N ALA A 67 -6.12 10.64 -6.26
CA ALA A 67 -6.51 11.97 -5.81
C ALA A 67 -5.56 12.54 -4.74
N ILE A 68 -5.03 11.70 -3.84
CA ILE A 68 -4.02 12.11 -2.85
C ILE A 68 -2.76 12.58 -3.56
N GLU A 69 -2.26 11.83 -4.53
CA GLU A 69 -1.10 12.22 -5.36
C GLU A 69 -1.36 13.57 -6.04
N TYR A 70 -2.49 13.71 -6.72
CA TYR A 70 -2.86 14.98 -7.36
C TYR A 70 -2.94 16.15 -6.37
N MET A 71 -3.53 15.96 -5.18
CA MET A 71 -3.63 17.00 -4.17
C MET A 71 -2.26 17.40 -3.61
N ASN A 72 -1.37 16.43 -3.37
CA ASN A 72 0.02 16.68 -2.95
C ASN A 72 0.74 17.57 -3.97
N ASP A 73 0.63 17.25 -5.26
CA ASP A 73 1.32 17.96 -6.34
C ASP A 73 0.75 19.35 -6.62
N SER A 74 -0.59 19.50 -6.52
CA SER A 74 -1.28 20.72 -6.98
C SER A 74 -1.55 21.76 -5.90
N THR A 75 -1.60 21.38 -4.62
CA THR A 75 -2.09 22.27 -3.55
C THR A 75 -1.09 22.58 -2.44
N ASN A 76 0.17 22.10 -2.54
CA ASN A 76 1.15 22.09 -1.45
C ASN A 76 0.63 21.45 -0.16
N TYR A 77 -0.51 20.75 -0.22
CA TYR A 77 -1.07 20.05 0.92
C TYR A 77 -0.38 18.71 1.05
N GLN A 78 0.45 18.58 2.08
CA GLN A 78 1.21 17.35 2.29
C GLN A 78 0.37 16.38 3.10
N PHE A 79 0.01 15.25 2.51
CA PHE A 79 -0.37 14.04 3.24
C PHE A 79 0.89 13.26 3.63
N SER A 80 0.91 12.61 4.80
CA SER A 80 2.04 11.76 5.22
C SER A 80 3.36 12.54 5.42
N VAL A 81 3.27 13.66 6.12
CA VAL A 81 4.26 14.76 6.09
C VAL A 81 5.54 14.49 6.88
N ASN A 82 5.48 13.75 7.99
CA ASN A 82 6.62 13.69 8.89
C ASN A 82 7.35 12.34 8.85
N ASN A 83 8.67 12.38 8.74
CA ASN A 83 9.56 11.23 8.92
C ASN A 83 9.57 10.75 10.38
N GLU A 84 9.12 11.59 11.33
CA GLU A 84 9.21 11.29 12.77
C GLU A 84 7.91 10.73 13.38
N ASN A 85 6.78 10.85 12.68
CA ASN A 85 5.48 10.37 13.16
C ASN A 85 4.99 9.17 12.35
N CYS A 86 3.92 8.54 12.82
CA CYS A 86 3.20 7.57 12.03
C CYS A 86 2.81 8.14 10.67
N GLY A 87 2.79 7.26 9.68
CA GLY A 87 2.65 7.64 8.27
C GLY A 87 1.25 7.33 7.81
N ILE A 88 1.14 6.34 6.93
CA ILE A 88 -0.14 5.72 6.61
C ILE A 88 -0.21 4.37 7.29
N HIS A 89 -1.33 4.09 7.95
CA HIS A 89 -1.63 2.74 8.43
C HIS A 89 -2.52 2.03 7.43
N THR A 90 -2.16 0.81 7.05
CA THR A 90 -3.00 -0.04 6.21
C THR A 90 -3.49 -1.22 7.00
N HIS A 91 -4.81 -1.35 7.07
CA HIS A 91 -5.48 -2.41 7.80
C HIS A 91 -5.98 -3.47 6.83
N TYR A 92 -5.71 -4.73 7.14
CA TYR A 92 -6.20 -5.89 6.40
C TYR A 92 -7.07 -6.76 7.29
N GLY A 93 -8.30 -6.99 6.86
CA GLY A 93 -9.28 -7.82 7.58
C GLY A 93 -9.79 -8.98 6.71
N PHE A 94 -10.53 -9.90 7.34
CA PHE A 94 -11.25 -10.95 6.63
C PHE A 94 -12.77 -10.72 6.75
N ILE A 95 -13.43 -10.50 5.61
CA ILE A 95 -14.83 -10.06 5.51
C ILE A 95 -15.78 -11.05 6.17
N ASP A 96 -15.56 -12.35 5.94
CA ASP A 96 -16.45 -13.44 6.35
C ASP A 96 -15.94 -14.20 7.59
N ASN A 97 -14.82 -13.77 8.16
CA ASN A 97 -14.19 -14.42 9.28
C ASN A 97 -13.90 -13.38 10.35
N HIS A 98 -14.67 -13.41 11.44
CA HIS A 98 -14.43 -12.62 12.65
C HIS A 98 -13.19 -13.11 13.42
N TYR A 99 -12.12 -13.41 12.68
CA TYR A 99 -10.88 -13.90 13.21
C TYR A 99 -10.29 -12.84 14.14
N ASP A 100 -10.04 -13.23 15.39
CA ASP A 100 -9.35 -12.39 16.34
C ASP A 100 -7.84 -12.50 16.08
N PHE A 101 -7.26 -11.46 15.46
CA PHE A 101 -5.85 -11.43 15.06
C PHE A 101 -4.89 -11.43 16.24
N ARG A 102 -5.35 -11.14 17.46
CA ARG A 102 -4.53 -11.30 18.67
C ARG A 102 -4.16 -12.76 18.92
N ASN A 103 -4.91 -13.71 18.34
CA ASN A 103 -4.55 -15.13 18.37
C ASN A 103 -3.29 -15.46 17.54
N LEU A 104 -2.78 -14.52 16.73
CA LEU A 104 -1.50 -14.71 16.07
C LEU A 104 -0.33 -14.70 17.06
N TYR A 105 -0.51 -14.15 18.27
CA TYR A 105 0.54 -13.97 19.27
C TYR A 105 1.38 -15.24 19.47
N THR A 106 0.74 -16.40 19.63
CA THR A 106 1.42 -17.70 19.88
C THR A 106 2.33 -18.15 18.74
N HIS A 107 2.04 -17.75 17.50
CA HIS A 107 2.76 -18.19 16.30
C HIS A 107 3.37 -17.01 15.53
N TYR A 108 3.45 -15.84 16.16
CA TYR A 108 3.81 -14.57 15.53
C TYR A 108 5.21 -14.64 14.89
N GLU A 109 6.18 -15.21 15.60
CA GLU A 109 7.53 -15.41 15.07
C GLU A 109 7.53 -16.27 13.80
N PHE A 110 6.93 -17.47 13.85
CA PHE A 110 6.90 -18.36 12.68
C PHE A 110 6.18 -17.76 11.47
N LEU A 111 5.14 -16.96 11.72
CA LEU A 111 4.39 -16.28 10.67
C LEU A 111 5.22 -15.18 10.02
N PHE A 112 5.83 -14.29 10.80
CA PHE A 112 6.33 -13.04 10.25
C PHE A 112 7.85 -12.93 10.20
N LYS A 113 8.59 -13.76 10.93
CA LYS A 113 10.06 -13.75 10.90
C LYS A 113 10.65 -13.91 9.49
N PRO A 114 10.19 -14.84 8.64
CA PRO A 114 10.73 -14.96 7.28
C PRO A 114 10.60 -13.66 6.46
N LEU A 115 9.43 -13.01 6.53
CA LEU A 115 9.18 -11.75 5.81
C LEU A 115 9.96 -10.58 6.43
N ASN A 116 10.00 -10.48 7.76
CA ASN A 116 10.72 -9.44 8.48
C ASN A 116 12.23 -9.52 8.22
N ASP A 117 12.82 -10.72 8.29
CA ASP A 117 14.25 -10.90 8.04
C ASP A 117 14.61 -10.51 6.61
N MET A 118 13.77 -10.85 5.62
CA MET A 118 13.97 -10.39 4.24
C MET A 118 14.01 -8.86 4.15
N ILE A 119 12.99 -8.18 4.68
CA ILE A 119 12.90 -6.71 4.62
C ILE A 119 14.07 -6.05 5.37
N LYS A 120 14.40 -6.56 6.56
CA LYS A 120 15.49 -6.05 7.40
C LYS A 120 16.86 -6.18 6.76
N ASN A 121 17.08 -7.23 5.97
CA ASN A 121 18.36 -7.47 5.30
C ASN A 121 18.50 -6.71 3.96
N MET A 122 17.48 -5.98 3.50
CA MET A 122 17.59 -5.09 2.33
C MET A 122 18.47 -3.88 2.64
N SER A 123 18.86 -3.12 1.62
CA SER A 123 19.41 -1.78 1.84
C SER A 123 18.31 -0.79 2.23
N ALA A 124 18.69 0.32 2.85
CA ALA A 124 17.75 1.39 3.19
C ALA A 124 17.05 1.93 1.93
N GLU A 125 17.82 2.15 0.86
CA GLU A 125 17.32 2.65 -0.42
C GLU A 125 16.26 1.72 -1.02
N LYS A 126 16.45 0.39 -0.90
CA LYS A 126 15.47 -0.57 -1.39
C LYS A 126 14.20 -0.58 -0.55
N ARG A 127 14.30 -0.37 0.76
CA ARG A 127 13.12 -0.22 1.63
C ARG A 127 12.37 1.07 1.32
N GLU A 128 13.09 2.17 1.11
CA GLU A 128 12.51 3.44 0.70
C GLU A 128 11.82 3.35 -0.67
N GLU A 129 12.41 2.64 -1.64
CA GLU A 129 11.78 2.39 -2.94
C GLU A 129 10.43 1.65 -2.79
N ILE A 130 10.38 0.63 -1.93
CA ILE A 130 9.21 -0.24 -1.78
C ILE A 130 8.14 0.40 -0.91
N PHE A 131 8.55 0.92 0.25
CA PHE A 131 7.66 1.36 1.33
C PHE A 131 7.59 2.87 1.44
N GLY A 132 8.45 3.64 0.78
CA GLY A 132 8.54 5.08 0.92
C GLY A 132 9.28 5.55 2.17
N ARG A 133 9.85 4.62 2.96
CA ARG A 133 10.71 4.89 4.12
C ARG A 133 11.51 3.66 4.57
N ASP A 134 12.53 3.90 5.39
CA ASP A 134 13.22 2.88 6.19
C ASP A 134 12.53 2.69 7.56
N PHE A 135 13.06 1.79 8.40
CA PHE A 135 12.64 1.52 9.76
C PHE A 135 12.95 2.69 10.71
N GLU A 136 11.93 3.14 11.39
CA GLU A 136 11.95 4.21 12.40
C GLU A 136 11.23 3.74 13.67
N HIS A 137 11.13 4.62 14.67
CA HIS A 137 10.58 4.27 15.99
C HIS A 137 9.19 3.61 15.92
N TYR A 138 8.24 4.22 15.19
CA TYR A 138 6.86 3.74 15.14
C TYR A 138 6.56 2.71 14.04
N ASN A 139 7.59 2.22 13.35
CA ASN A 139 7.48 1.21 12.30
C ASN A 139 8.68 0.25 12.28
N ARG A 140 9.33 0.01 13.42
CA ARG A 140 10.54 -0.80 13.52
C ARG A 140 10.32 -2.25 13.08
N SER A 141 11.43 -2.92 12.75
CA SER A 141 11.52 -4.38 12.65
C SER A 141 10.80 -5.06 13.82
N LEU A 142 10.18 -6.20 13.55
CA LEU A 142 9.34 -6.89 14.53
C LEU A 142 10.11 -7.32 15.77
N ASP A 143 9.54 -7.03 16.94
CA ASP A 143 9.95 -7.58 18.22
C ASP A 143 9.12 -8.85 18.51
N PHE A 144 9.76 -10.00 18.38
CA PHE A 144 9.10 -11.29 18.59
C PHE A 144 8.84 -11.62 20.07
N SER A 145 9.49 -10.90 21.00
CA SER A 145 9.22 -11.04 22.44
C SER A 145 7.95 -10.29 22.85
N TYR A 146 7.59 -9.25 22.09
CA TYR A 146 6.38 -8.46 22.31
C TYR A 146 5.64 -8.19 20.99
N PRO A 147 4.95 -9.22 20.44
CA PRO A 147 4.20 -9.16 19.18
C PRO A 147 3.20 -8.02 19.05
N ASP A 148 2.65 -7.56 20.17
CA ASP A 148 1.63 -6.51 20.25
C ASP A 148 2.20 -5.13 20.53
N ARG A 149 3.51 -4.90 20.42
CA ARG A 149 4.06 -3.55 20.51
C ARG A 149 3.60 -2.70 19.34
N HIS A 150 3.09 -1.52 19.67
CA HIS A 150 2.61 -0.52 18.72
C HIS A 150 3.67 -0.10 17.69
N GLU A 151 4.95 -0.19 18.05
CA GLU A 151 6.07 0.14 17.19
C GLU A 151 6.36 -0.92 16.11
N ASN A 152 5.81 -2.14 16.22
CA ASN A 152 6.03 -3.21 15.23
C ASN A 152 5.38 -2.85 13.89
N TRP A 153 6.12 -2.96 12.79
CA TRP A 153 5.58 -2.63 11.47
C TRP A 153 4.42 -3.53 11.01
N ILE A 154 4.27 -4.72 11.60
CA ILE A 154 3.05 -5.55 11.57
C ILE A 154 2.46 -5.56 12.98
N ASN A 155 1.41 -4.79 13.20
CA ASN A 155 0.75 -4.68 14.50
C ASN A 155 -0.50 -5.57 14.56
N ILE A 156 -0.60 -6.36 15.63
CA ILE A 156 -1.70 -7.31 15.90
C ILE A 156 -2.62 -6.86 17.05
N GLN A 157 -2.43 -5.65 17.59
CA GLN A 157 -3.26 -5.13 18.68
C GLN A 157 -4.74 -5.04 18.30
N HIS A 158 -5.03 -4.76 17.03
CA HIS A 158 -6.39 -4.65 16.52
C HIS A 158 -7.04 -6.02 16.43
N ARG A 159 -8.28 -6.11 16.92
CA ARG A 159 -8.98 -7.40 17.04
C ARG A 159 -9.29 -8.01 15.67
N TYR A 160 -9.75 -7.22 14.71
CA TYR A 160 -10.32 -7.71 13.45
C TYR A 160 -9.51 -7.36 12.22
N THR A 161 -8.36 -6.69 12.39
CA THR A 161 -7.46 -6.34 11.29
C THR A 161 -6.01 -6.54 11.69
N LEU A 162 -5.15 -6.79 10.71
CA LEU A 162 -3.71 -6.57 10.82
C LEU A 162 -3.39 -5.19 10.31
N GLU A 163 -2.70 -4.42 11.14
CA GLU A 163 -2.24 -3.08 10.78
C GLU A 163 -0.80 -3.16 10.28
N ILE A 164 -0.57 -2.61 9.09
CA ILE A 164 0.74 -2.49 8.47
C ILE A 164 1.15 -1.03 8.51
N ARG A 165 2.22 -0.79 9.24
CA ARG A 165 2.68 0.54 9.62
C ARG A 165 3.92 0.97 8.87
N MET A 166 4.49 0.10 8.02
CA MET A 166 5.65 0.45 7.22
C MET A 166 5.38 1.44 6.06
N PRO A 167 4.24 1.37 5.33
CA PRO A 167 4.13 2.14 4.09
C PRO A 167 3.98 3.64 4.35
N ARG A 168 4.62 4.42 3.50
CA ARG A 168 4.43 5.85 3.30
C ARG A 168 4.00 6.08 1.86
N PHE A 169 3.17 7.10 1.65
CA PHE A 169 2.77 7.51 0.32
C PHE A 169 3.91 8.25 -0.38
N VAL A 170 4.46 7.65 -1.44
CA VAL A 170 5.38 8.34 -2.35
C VAL A 170 4.68 8.68 -3.66
N SER A 171 3.97 7.69 -4.21
CA SER A 171 3.19 7.84 -5.43
C SER A 171 2.01 6.88 -5.42
N ALA A 172 1.03 7.14 -6.26
CA ALA A 172 -0.12 6.27 -6.40
C ALA A 172 0.29 4.87 -6.90
N VAL A 173 1.27 4.80 -7.79
CA VAL A 173 1.80 3.55 -8.31
C VAL A 173 2.48 2.73 -7.20
N GLN A 174 3.37 3.36 -6.43
CA GLN A 174 4.09 2.69 -5.33
C GLN A 174 3.10 2.16 -4.28
N TYR A 175 2.18 3.00 -3.82
CA TYR A 175 1.25 2.62 -2.76
C TYR A 175 0.24 1.56 -3.23
N MET A 176 -0.27 1.64 -4.46
CA MET A 176 -1.14 0.60 -5.02
C MET A 176 -0.43 -0.73 -5.22
N ARG A 177 0.87 -0.73 -5.55
CA ARG A 177 1.69 -1.95 -5.60
C ARG A 177 1.80 -2.57 -4.21
N PHE A 178 2.09 -1.76 -3.19
CA PHE A 178 2.08 -2.18 -1.78
C PHE A 178 0.74 -2.83 -1.40
N LEU A 179 -0.38 -2.15 -1.65
CA LEU A 179 -1.71 -2.62 -1.28
C LEU A 179 -2.02 -4.01 -1.86
N LYS A 180 -1.73 -4.19 -3.16
CA LYS A 180 -1.94 -5.44 -3.90
C LYS A 180 -1.03 -6.56 -3.42
N THR A 181 0.25 -6.27 -3.17
CA THR A 181 1.20 -7.29 -2.69
C THR A 181 0.83 -7.77 -1.30
N PHE A 182 0.53 -6.85 -0.39
CA PHE A 182 0.15 -7.22 0.97
C PHE A 182 -1.20 -7.94 1.05
N LYS A 183 -2.15 -7.60 0.17
CA LYS A 183 -3.37 -8.40 0.02
C LYS A 183 -3.07 -9.86 -0.35
N LYS A 184 -2.14 -10.11 -1.27
CA LYS A 184 -1.70 -11.49 -1.62
C LYS A 184 -1.04 -12.19 -0.43
N ILE A 185 -0.21 -11.46 0.33
CA ILE A 185 0.42 -11.97 1.57
C ILE A 185 -0.65 -12.38 2.59
N PHE A 186 -1.65 -11.54 2.88
CA PHE A 186 -2.70 -11.89 3.83
C PHE A 186 -3.67 -12.97 3.31
N LYS A 187 -3.82 -13.08 1.99
CA LYS A 187 -4.48 -14.25 1.39
C LYS A 187 -3.74 -15.55 1.71
N ALA A 188 -2.40 -15.52 1.67
CA ALA A 188 -1.59 -16.67 2.06
C ALA A 188 -1.72 -16.98 3.56
N LEU A 189 -1.70 -15.97 4.42
CA LEU A 189 -1.98 -16.16 5.86
C LEU A 189 -3.31 -16.87 6.08
N ASN A 190 -4.39 -16.40 5.43
CA ASN A 190 -5.70 -17.02 5.57
C ASN A 190 -5.72 -18.47 5.07
N THR A 191 -5.14 -18.70 3.88
CA THR A 191 -5.18 -19.99 3.18
C THR A 191 -4.35 -21.06 3.88
N PHE A 192 -3.16 -20.70 4.37
CA PHE A 192 -2.18 -21.65 4.87
C PHE A 192 -2.16 -21.79 6.39
N TYR A 193 -2.68 -20.82 7.13
CA TYR A 193 -2.69 -20.84 8.59
C TYR A 193 -4.10 -20.79 9.19
N ILE A 194 -4.86 -19.72 8.94
CA ILE A 194 -6.17 -19.51 9.60
C ILE A 194 -7.16 -20.62 9.24
N SER A 195 -7.26 -20.94 7.95
CA SER A 195 -8.13 -22.02 7.44
C SER A 195 -7.58 -23.44 7.70
N ARG A 196 -6.42 -23.57 8.35
CA ARG A 196 -5.69 -24.85 8.51
C ARG A 196 -5.46 -25.23 9.98
N GLY A 197 -6.35 -24.77 10.87
CA GLY A 197 -6.34 -25.17 12.27
C GLY A 197 -5.34 -24.42 13.15
N ARG A 198 -4.59 -23.45 12.61
CA ARG A 198 -3.80 -22.47 13.39
C ARG A 198 -2.74 -23.11 14.31
N ASN A 199 -2.03 -24.11 13.80
CA ASN A 199 -0.92 -24.76 14.51
C ASN A 199 0.45 -24.29 14.00
N GLU A 200 1.51 -24.71 14.68
CA GLU A 200 2.89 -24.33 14.37
C GLU A 200 3.30 -24.70 12.93
N GLN A 201 3.03 -25.93 12.48
CA GLN A 201 3.36 -26.36 11.11
C GLN A 201 2.67 -25.49 10.05
N ALA A 202 1.40 -25.17 10.27
CA ALA A 202 0.64 -24.27 9.42
C ALA A 202 1.22 -22.85 9.43
N SER A 203 1.70 -22.38 10.59
CA SER A 203 2.31 -21.06 10.73
C SER A 203 3.64 -20.94 9.98
N ILE A 204 4.53 -21.95 10.08
CA ILE A 204 5.79 -22.01 9.34
C ILE A 204 5.52 -21.98 7.83
N LYS A 205 4.57 -22.81 7.37
CA LYS A 205 4.20 -22.86 5.95
C LYS A 205 3.64 -21.53 5.45
N ALA A 206 2.79 -20.89 6.23
CA ALA A 206 2.25 -19.58 5.90
C ALA A 206 3.35 -18.51 5.84
N GLY A 207 4.25 -18.45 6.83
CA GLY A 207 5.34 -17.50 6.87
C GLY A 207 6.27 -17.60 5.66
N LEU A 208 6.69 -18.82 5.30
CA LEU A 208 7.49 -19.06 4.10
C LEU A 208 6.76 -18.65 2.82
N LYS A 209 5.45 -18.90 2.73
CA LYS A 209 4.67 -18.51 1.55
C LYS A 209 4.50 -17.00 1.44
N MET A 210 4.29 -16.31 2.56
CA MET A 210 4.21 -14.85 2.63
C MET A 210 5.52 -14.20 2.18
N ALA A 211 6.66 -14.67 2.70
CA ALA A 211 7.99 -14.22 2.30
C ALA A 211 8.24 -14.42 0.79
N LYS A 212 7.92 -15.60 0.25
CA LYS A 212 8.07 -15.90 -1.18
C LYS A 212 7.21 -14.99 -2.08
N ILE A 213 6.00 -14.63 -1.64
CA ILE A 213 5.17 -13.67 -2.38
C ILE A 213 5.87 -12.32 -2.43
N PHE A 214 6.36 -11.82 -1.30
CA PHE A 214 7.10 -10.56 -1.24
C PHE A 214 8.33 -10.57 -2.16
N GLU A 215 9.13 -11.62 -2.08
CA GLU A 215 10.31 -11.83 -2.94
C GLU A 215 9.96 -11.72 -4.43
N SER A 216 8.92 -12.45 -4.86
CA SER A 216 8.52 -12.49 -6.27
C SER A 216 8.00 -11.15 -6.80
N GLU A 217 7.45 -10.32 -5.92
CA GLU A 217 6.88 -9.03 -6.31
C GLU A 217 7.89 -7.89 -6.25
N TYR A 218 8.90 -7.95 -5.38
CA TYR A 218 9.82 -6.83 -5.14
C TYR A 218 11.31 -7.10 -5.39
N LEU A 219 11.75 -8.35 -5.31
CA LEU A 219 13.17 -8.72 -5.35
C LEU A 219 13.56 -9.52 -6.58
N THR A 220 12.62 -10.22 -7.20
CA THR A 220 12.90 -10.87 -8.47
C THR A 220 12.92 -9.81 -9.56
N GLU A 221 14.08 -9.60 -10.20
CA GLU A 221 14.16 -8.81 -11.42
C GLU A 221 13.14 -9.37 -12.41
N ARG A 222 12.10 -8.60 -12.70
CA ARG A 222 11.29 -8.89 -13.88
C ARG A 222 12.18 -8.54 -15.05
N VAL A 223 12.76 -9.56 -15.68
CA VAL A 223 13.23 -9.46 -17.05
C VAL A 223 11.98 -9.17 -17.88
N GLU A 224 11.59 -7.90 -17.95
CA GLU A 224 10.64 -7.46 -18.93
C GLU A 224 11.32 -7.72 -20.27
N ASN A 225 10.76 -8.68 -21.03
CA ASN A 225 11.13 -8.87 -22.42
C ASN A 225 10.83 -7.54 -23.12
N THR A 226 11.85 -6.69 -23.23
CA THR A 226 11.93 -5.68 -24.25
C THR A 226 11.91 -6.44 -25.57
N ILE A 227 10.70 -6.69 -26.09
CA ILE A 227 10.53 -6.99 -27.51
C ILE A 227 10.90 -5.67 -28.18
N ALA A 228 12.19 -5.46 -28.37
CA ALA A 228 12.66 -4.57 -29.40
C ALA A 228 12.02 -5.10 -30.67
N THR A 229 11.12 -4.31 -31.24
CA THR A 229 10.71 -4.46 -32.63
C THR A 229 11.99 -4.37 -33.44
N VAL A 230 12.59 -5.52 -33.73
CA VAL A 230 13.71 -5.59 -34.68
C VAL A 230 13.07 -5.35 -36.03
N ASP A 231 13.13 -4.10 -36.47
CA ASP A 231 12.97 -3.78 -37.87
C ASP A 231 14.02 -4.58 -38.63
N ASN A 232 13.52 -5.50 -39.47
CA ASN A 232 14.33 -6.35 -40.35
C ASN A 232 14.96 -5.49 -41.45
N THR A 233 15.98 -4.72 -41.11
CA THR A 233 16.94 -4.21 -42.10
C THR A 233 18.33 -4.19 -41.51
N ASN A 234 19.19 -5.00 -42.12
CA ASN A 234 20.65 -5.00 -42.06
C ASN A 234 21.30 -5.81 -40.93
N THR A 235 21.56 -7.08 -41.28
CA THR A 235 22.77 -7.80 -40.90
C THR A 235 24.00 -6.92 -41.06
N GLU A 236 24.70 -6.62 -39.95
CA GLU A 236 26.16 -6.66 -39.89
C GLU A 236 26.67 -6.61 -38.44
N ASN A 237 27.74 -7.36 -38.20
CA ASN A 237 28.36 -7.66 -36.92
C ASN A 237 28.71 -6.41 -36.10
N ILE A 238 28.31 -6.36 -34.82
CA ILE A 238 28.98 -5.48 -33.84
C ILE A 238 29.24 -6.25 -32.55
N ALA A 239 30.52 -6.34 -32.23
CA ALA A 239 31.10 -6.98 -31.06
C ALA A 239 30.67 -6.31 -29.75
N ILE A 240 30.36 -7.13 -28.75
CA ILE A 240 30.05 -6.69 -27.39
C ILE A 240 31.36 -6.31 -26.70
N ASN A 241 31.54 -5.03 -26.40
CA ASN A 241 32.60 -4.54 -25.53
C ASN A 241 31.93 -3.90 -24.30
N VAL A 242 32.07 -4.56 -23.15
CA VAL A 242 31.45 -4.10 -21.90
C VAL A 242 32.43 -3.15 -21.22
N SER A 243 32.10 -1.86 -21.22
CA SER A 243 32.82 -0.82 -20.47
C SER A 243 31.85 -0.14 -19.51
N SER A 244 32.19 -0.13 -18.23
CA SER A 244 31.43 0.46 -17.13
C SER A 244 31.77 1.94 -16.94
N THR A 245 30.78 2.81 -17.14
CA THR A 245 30.75 4.15 -16.52
C THR A 245 29.32 4.69 -16.52
N PRO A 246 28.84 5.30 -15.42
CA PRO A 246 27.44 5.72 -15.29
C PRO A 246 27.21 7.09 -15.93
N ILE A 247 26.15 7.23 -16.72
CA ILE A 247 25.65 8.51 -17.24
C ILE A 247 24.29 8.79 -16.57
N PRO A 248 24.04 10.00 -16.07
CA PRO A 248 22.80 10.34 -15.38
C PRO A 248 21.67 10.49 -16.40
N ALA A 249 20.59 9.73 -16.23
CA ALA A 249 19.40 9.84 -17.07
C ALA A 249 18.38 10.79 -16.43
N THR A 250 18.27 11.99 -17.01
CA THR A 250 17.06 12.81 -16.88
C THR A 250 15.98 12.18 -17.75
N ILE A 251 14.93 11.62 -17.15
CA ILE A 251 13.80 11.03 -17.87
C ILE A 251 12.70 12.09 -18.01
N ASN A 252 12.44 12.52 -19.24
CA ASN A 252 11.20 13.23 -19.59
C ASN A 252 10.11 12.19 -19.88
N TYR A 253 9.01 12.24 -19.14
CA TYR A 253 7.83 11.43 -19.43
C TYR A 253 6.94 12.15 -20.47
N ASP A 254 6.75 11.53 -21.62
CA ASP A 254 5.65 11.85 -22.54
C ASP A 254 4.40 11.10 -22.07
N LEU A 255 3.44 11.85 -21.52
CA LEU A 255 2.19 11.32 -20.94
C LEU A 255 1.11 11.00 -21.98
N THR A 256 1.43 10.97 -23.28
CA THR A 256 0.38 10.89 -24.31
C THR A 256 0.09 9.50 -24.89
N ASN A 257 0.77 8.42 -24.51
CA ASN A 257 0.51 7.10 -25.09
C ASN A 257 0.35 5.93 -24.08
N SER A 258 -0.93 5.58 -23.89
CA SER A 258 -1.54 4.26 -23.70
C SER A 258 -1.05 3.30 -22.58
N LEU A 259 -1.79 3.31 -21.47
CA LEU A 259 -2.03 2.11 -20.67
C LEU A 259 -2.99 1.16 -21.44
N PRO A 260 -2.67 -0.13 -21.64
CA PRO A 260 -3.56 -1.06 -22.32
C PRO A 260 -4.42 -1.81 -21.30
N TYR A 261 -5.48 -1.19 -20.77
CA TYR A 261 -6.62 -1.94 -20.20
C TYR A 261 -7.92 -1.18 -20.45
N GLY A 262 -8.88 -1.89 -21.05
CA GLY A 262 -10.07 -1.35 -21.68
C GLY A 262 -11.04 -0.61 -20.76
N ILE A 263 -11.63 0.41 -21.37
CA ILE A 263 -12.97 0.99 -21.19
C ILE A 263 -13.81 0.28 -20.10
N ILE A 264 -13.96 0.95 -18.96
CA ILE A 264 -15.19 0.89 -18.15
C ILE A 264 -15.81 2.28 -18.24
N THR A 265 -16.64 2.49 -19.25
CA THR A 265 -17.65 3.55 -19.24
C THR A 265 -18.74 3.14 -18.26
N SER A 266 -18.82 3.85 -17.13
CA SER A 266 -20.11 4.24 -16.57
C SER A 266 -20.03 5.72 -16.17
N ASP A 267 -20.27 6.57 -17.16
CA ASP A 267 -20.94 7.88 -17.11
C ASP A 267 -20.87 8.78 -15.85
N ARG A 268 -19.71 8.87 -15.21
CA ARG A 268 -19.37 10.09 -14.44
C ARG A 268 -17.96 10.55 -14.79
N THR A 269 -17.89 11.57 -15.64
CA THR A 269 -16.73 12.44 -15.79
C THR A 269 -16.29 12.92 -14.41
N PRO A 270 -14.98 12.89 -14.07
CA PRO A 270 -14.49 13.55 -12.88
C PRO A 270 -14.98 15.02 -12.87
N LEU A 271 -15.45 15.49 -11.73
CA LEU A 271 -15.85 16.89 -11.58
C LEU A 271 -14.64 17.78 -11.87
N THR A 272 -14.87 18.81 -12.68
CA THR A 272 -13.91 19.88 -12.92
C THR A 272 -13.71 20.70 -11.66
N TRP A 273 -12.57 21.39 -11.55
CA TRP A 273 -12.29 22.31 -10.44
C TRP A 273 -13.37 23.38 -10.27
N ALA A 274 -13.98 23.85 -11.36
CA ALA A 274 -15.11 24.79 -11.30
C ALA A 274 -16.33 24.17 -10.60
N GLU A 275 -16.69 22.92 -10.92
CA GLU A 275 -17.79 22.20 -10.26
C GLU A 275 -17.48 21.84 -8.80
N MET A 276 -16.20 21.75 -8.43
CA MET A 276 -15.79 21.57 -7.03
C MET A 276 -15.87 22.88 -6.21
N LEU A 277 -15.60 24.03 -6.84
CA LEU A 277 -15.70 25.36 -6.22
C LEU A 277 -17.16 25.84 -6.10
N GLU A 278 -18.04 25.51 -7.05
CA GLU A 278 -19.49 25.82 -6.94
C GLU A 278 -20.17 25.10 -5.76
N LEU A 279 -19.66 23.94 -5.35
CA LEU A 279 -20.13 23.25 -4.14
C LEU A 279 -19.69 23.95 -2.84
N ASP A 280 -18.67 24.82 -2.90
CA ASP A 280 -18.15 25.61 -1.78
C ASP A 280 -19.04 26.85 -1.52
N GLU A 281 -19.71 27.39 -2.55
CA GLU A 281 -20.62 28.55 -2.40
C GLU A 281 -22.02 28.17 -1.89
N VAL A 282 -22.44 26.90 -2.04
CA VAL A 282 -23.75 26.41 -1.57
C VAL A 282 -23.70 25.91 -0.11
N ALA A 283 -22.52 25.86 0.50
CA ALA A 283 -22.29 25.34 1.86
C ALA A 283 -21.96 26.43 2.89
N ILE A 284 -22.51 27.65 2.73
CA ILE A 284 -22.57 28.70 3.75
C ILE A 284 -24.00 28.82 4.30
#